data_AF-A0A5J4JWB3-F1
#
_entry.id   AF-A0A5J4JWB3-F1
#
_cell.length_a   1.000
_cell.length_b   1.000
_cell.length_c   1.000
_cell.angle_alpha   90.00
_cell.angle_beta   90.00
_cell.angle_gamma   90.00
#
_symmetry.space_group_name_H-M   'P 1'
#
loop_
_entity.id
_entity.type
_entity.pdbx_description
1 polymer ?
#
loop_
_entity_poly.entity_id
_entity_poly.type
_entity_poly.pdbx_seq_one_letter_code
_entity_poly.pdbx_strand_id
1 'polypeptide(L)'
;MNLYEQLQVIHERLNNIGAHEDSIALVEKLLKRAEPTRYDRTQISQMQVLRHMLRMPDVIDNYDIYNDLQELMGEHSEVDLMAREEAAPPAYEDTTRRPKPRSYYKARKAKEKKSS
;
A
#
# COMPACT_ATOMS: atom_id res chain seq x y z
N MET A 1 -11.72 -3.18 5.95
CA MET A 1 -11.85 -4.63 6.11
C MET A 1 -11.24 -5.05 7.45
N ASN A 2 -11.93 -5.90 8.20
CA ASN A 2 -11.43 -6.50 9.44
C ASN A 2 -10.55 -7.74 9.16
N LEU A 3 -10.00 -8.38 10.20
CA LEU A 3 -9.10 -9.52 10.04
C LEU A 3 -9.71 -10.65 9.21
N TYR A 4 -10.95 -11.02 9.51
CA TYR A 4 -11.64 -12.11 8.84
C TYR A 4 -11.82 -11.81 7.35
N GLU A 5 -12.31 -10.61 7.03
CA GLU A 5 -12.47 -10.14 5.65
C GLU A 5 -11.12 -10.11 4.91
N GLN A 6 -10.05 -9.64 5.56
CA GLN A 6 -8.71 -9.63 4.95
C GLN A 6 -8.20 -11.04 4.64
N LEU A 7 -8.44 -12.00 5.54
CA LEU A 7 -8.08 -13.41 5.32
C LEU A 7 -8.89 -14.04 4.18
N GLN A 8 -10.15 -13.66 3.99
CA GLN A 8 -10.96 -14.11 2.85
C GLN A 8 -10.36 -13.62 1.52
N VAL A 9 -9.98 -12.35 1.45
CA VAL A 9 -9.33 -11.81 0.25
C VAL A 9 -7.99 -12.51 -0.01
N ILE A 10 -7.18 -12.75 1.03
CA ILE A 10 -5.91 -13.50 0.88
C ILE A 10 -6.19 -14.92 0.35
N HIS A 11 -7.19 -15.61 0.89
CA HIS A 11 -7.58 -16.94 0.44
C HIS A 11 -7.96 -16.95 -1.05
N GLU A 12 -8.80 -16.02 -1.50
CA GLU A 12 -9.19 -15.91 -2.90
C GLU A 12 -7.97 -15.64 -3.81
N ARG A 13 -7.06 -14.76 -3.38
CA ARG A 13 -5.84 -14.46 -4.16
C ARG A 13 -4.91 -15.66 -4.26
N LEU A 14 -4.69 -16.40 -3.17
CA LEU A 14 -3.91 -17.65 -3.20
C LEU A 14 -4.50 -18.66 -4.18
N ASN A 15 -5.82 -18.82 -4.21
CA ASN A 15 -6.49 -19.69 -5.18
C ASN A 15 -6.29 -19.18 -6.63
N ASN A 16 -6.37 -17.88 -6.85
CA ASN A 16 -6.23 -17.29 -8.18
C ASN A 16 -4.82 -17.47 -8.78
N ILE A 17 -3.77 -17.43 -7.94
CA ILE A 17 -2.40 -17.65 -8.39
C ILE A 17 -2.01 -19.13 -8.46
N GLY A 18 -2.91 -20.04 -8.07
CA GLY A 18 -2.63 -21.47 -8.02
C GLY A 18 -1.58 -21.82 -6.95
N ALA A 19 -1.64 -21.16 -5.79
CA ALA A 19 -0.74 -21.38 -4.67
C ALA A 19 -0.79 -22.83 -4.16
N HIS A 20 0.22 -23.21 -3.37
CA HIS A 20 0.33 -24.54 -2.80
C HIS A 20 -0.83 -24.84 -1.84
N GLU A 21 -1.26 -26.11 -1.79
CA GLU A 21 -2.37 -26.55 -0.92
C GLU A 21 -2.12 -26.23 0.56
N ASP A 22 -0.86 -26.32 1.01
CA ASP A 22 -0.44 -25.97 2.36
C ASP A 22 -0.74 -24.50 2.71
N SER A 23 -0.54 -23.59 1.75
CA SER A 23 -0.82 -22.16 1.89
C SER A 23 -2.32 -21.91 2.05
N ILE A 24 -3.12 -22.60 1.25
CA ILE A 24 -4.60 -22.53 1.31
C ILE A 24 -5.08 -23.07 2.66
N ALA A 25 -4.60 -24.24 3.07
CA ALA A 25 -4.95 -24.89 4.33
C ALA A 25 -4.58 -24.03 5.56
N LEU A 26 -3.43 -23.35 5.53
CA LEU A 26 -3.04 -22.41 6.57
C LEU A 26 -4.05 -21.26 6.69
N VAL A 27 -4.44 -20.65 5.57
CA VAL A 27 -5.39 -19.53 5.58
C VAL A 27 -6.78 -19.99 6.02
N GLU A 28 -7.23 -21.18 5.62
CA GLU A 28 -8.49 -21.76 6.12
C GLU A 28 -8.46 -21.98 7.64
N LYS A 29 -7.34 -22.48 8.19
CA LYS A 29 -7.14 -22.63 9.63
C LYS A 29 -7.23 -21.27 10.34
N LEU A 30 -6.62 -20.23 9.78
CA LEU A 30 -6.69 -18.86 10.31
C LEU A 30 -8.11 -18.27 10.20
N LEU A 31 -8.83 -18.51 9.11
CA LEU A 31 -10.21 -18.09 8.90
C LEU A 31 -11.15 -18.68 9.96
N LYS A 32 -11.05 -19.99 10.21
CA LYS A 32 -11.81 -20.67 11.28
C LYS A 32 -11.53 -20.06 12.65
N ARG A 33 -10.26 -19.72 12.93
CA ARG A 33 -9.88 -19.06 14.19
C ARG A 33 -10.38 -17.61 14.28
N ALA A 34 -10.43 -16.90 13.16
CA ALA A 34 -10.88 -15.51 13.08
C ALA A 34 -12.40 -15.37 12.97
N GLU A 35 -13.16 -16.46 12.84
CA GLU A 35 -14.62 -16.44 12.71
C GLU A 35 -15.33 -15.63 13.81
N PRO A 36 -14.95 -15.70 15.10
CA PRO A 36 -15.57 -14.86 16.15
C PRO A 36 -15.37 -13.36 15.92
N THR A 37 -14.33 -12.97 15.17
CA THR A 37 -14.01 -11.58 14.84
C THR A 37 -14.62 -11.12 13.52
N ARG A 38 -15.50 -11.93 12.89
CA ARG A 38 -16.14 -11.61 11.61
C ARG A 38 -16.87 -10.26 11.59
N TYR A 39 -17.45 -9.85 12.71
CA TYR A 39 -18.17 -8.57 12.84
C TYR A 39 -17.38 -7.53 13.64
N ASP A 40 -16.08 -7.77 13.87
CA ASP A 40 -15.23 -6.79 14.53
C ASP A 40 -15.12 -5.52 13.66
N ARG A 41 -15.13 -4.37 14.32
CA ARG A 41 -14.99 -3.04 13.69
C ARG A 41 -13.52 -2.65 13.51
N THR A 42 -12.60 -3.37 14.16
CA THR A 42 -11.16 -3.14 14.03
C THR A 42 -10.73 -3.29 12.57
N GLN A 43 -10.22 -2.20 12.01
CA GLN A 43 -9.71 -2.17 10.64
C GLN A 43 -8.26 -2.61 10.64
N ILE A 44 -7.91 -3.55 9.76
CA ILE A 44 -6.55 -4.05 9.58
C ILE A 44 -6.22 -4.03 8.09
N SER A 45 -5.00 -3.64 7.72
CA SER A 45 -4.58 -3.69 6.33
C SER A 45 -4.11 -5.08 5.92
N GLN A 46 -4.28 -5.44 4.65
CA GLN A 46 -3.84 -6.75 4.14
C GLN A 46 -2.32 -6.95 4.35
N MET A 47 -1.52 -5.90 4.11
CA MET A 47 -0.07 -5.92 4.36
C MET A 47 0.30 -6.16 5.82
N GLN A 48 -0.48 -5.68 6.78
CA GLN A 48 -0.26 -6.00 8.19
C GLN A 48 -0.50 -7.49 8.47
N VAL A 49 -1.56 -8.06 7.88
CA VAL A 49 -1.88 -9.49 8.01
C VAL A 49 -0.79 -10.35 7.38
N LEU A 50 -0.39 -10.08 6.14
CA LEU A 50 0.66 -10.83 5.43
C LEU A 50 2.00 -10.81 6.18
N ARG A 51 2.43 -9.63 6.65
CA ARG A 51 3.65 -9.52 7.47
C ARG A 51 3.55 -10.26 8.80
N HIS A 52 2.35 -10.40 9.36
CA HIS A 52 2.16 -11.21 10.57
C HIS A 52 2.26 -12.70 10.24
N MET A 53 1.62 -13.15 9.15
CA MET A 53 1.67 -14.53 8.69
C MET A 53 3.10 -15.00 8.39
N LEU A 54 3.91 -14.18 7.71
CA LEU A 54 5.32 -14.48 7.42
C LEU A 54 6.21 -14.67 8.67
N ARG A 55 5.73 -14.29 9.86
CA ARG A 55 6.44 -14.49 11.13
C ARG A 55 5.93 -15.69 11.92
N MET A 56 4.92 -16.41 11.40
CA MET A 56 4.40 -17.61 12.06
C MET A 56 5.38 -18.77 11.91
N PRO A 57 5.60 -19.59 12.95
CA PRO A 57 6.48 -20.76 12.87
C PRO A 57 6.11 -21.70 11.72
N ASP A 58 4.81 -22.00 11.58
CA ASP A 58 4.23 -22.82 10.51
C ASP A 58 4.60 -22.32 9.09
N VAL A 59 4.93 -21.04 8.93
CA VAL A 59 5.32 -20.40 7.66
C VAL A 59 6.84 -20.33 7.50
N ILE A 60 7.58 -20.03 8.58
CA ILE A 60 9.04 -19.93 8.53
C ILE A 60 9.67 -21.28 8.15
N ASP A 61 9.08 -22.37 8.63
CA ASP A 61 9.59 -23.73 8.42
C ASP A 61 9.09 -24.38 7.12
N ASN A 62 8.17 -23.74 6.39
CA ASN A 62 7.63 -24.22 5.11
C ASN A 62 7.87 -23.20 3.98
N TYR A 63 8.85 -23.53 3.12
CA TYR A 63 9.25 -22.67 2.01
C TYR A 63 8.14 -22.40 1.00
N ASP A 64 7.25 -23.36 0.76
CA ASP A 64 6.18 -23.21 -0.22
C ASP A 64 5.19 -22.14 0.25
N ILE A 65 4.79 -22.22 1.52
CA ILE A 65 3.93 -21.21 2.15
C ILE A 65 4.61 -19.85 2.20
N TYR A 66 5.89 -19.81 2.58
CA TYR A 66 6.63 -18.56 2.65
C TYR A 66 6.70 -17.86 1.29
N ASN A 67 7.00 -18.60 0.23
CA ASN A 67 7.12 -18.06 -1.12
C ASN A 67 5.77 -17.55 -1.66
N ASP A 68 4.69 -18.32 -1.49
CA ASP A 68 3.36 -17.90 -1.93
C ASP A 68 2.91 -16.60 -1.23
N LEU A 69 3.20 -16.46 0.07
CA LEU A 69 2.88 -15.24 0.83
C LEU A 69 3.77 -14.04 0.44
N GLN A 70 5.02 -14.28 0.05
CA GLN A 70 5.89 -13.24 -0.50
C GLN A 70 5.41 -12.77 -1.88
N GLU A 71 4.96 -13.68 -2.74
CA GLU A 71 4.40 -13.35 -4.05
C GLU A 71 3.18 -12.43 -3.91
N LEU A 72 2.25 -12.76 -3.00
CA LEU A 72 1.10 -11.90 -2.70
C LEU A 72 1.47 -10.51 -2.16
N MET A 73 2.55 -10.42 -1.39
CA MET A 73 3.07 -9.13 -0.92
C MET A 73 3.67 -8.31 -2.07
N GLY A 74 4.36 -8.96 -3.01
CA GLY A 74 4.89 -8.34 -4.22
C GLY A 74 3.79 -7.70 -5.05
N GLU A 75 2.74 -8.47 -5.38
CA GLU A 75 1.61 -7.98 -6.18
C GLU A 75 0.90 -6.79 -5.50
N HIS A 76 0.71 -6.83 -4.17
CA HIS A 76 0.13 -5.69 -3.45
C HIS A 76 1.03 -4.45 -3.49
N SER A 77 2.35 -4.64 -3.42
CA SER A 77 3.29 -3.51 -3.47
C SER A 77 3.30 -2.84 -4.85
N GLU A 78 3.14 -3.59 -5.94
CA GLU A 78 3.03 -3.04 -7.28
C GLU A 78 1.75 -2.22 -7.46
N VAL A 79 0.61 -2.70 -6.96
CA VAL A 79 -0.66 -1.95 -7.00
C VAL A 79 -0.58 -0.65 -6.19
N ASP A 80 0.03 -0.68 -5.00
CA ASP A 80 0.23 0.52 -4.18
C ASP A 80 1.19 1.53 -4.84
N LEU A 81 2.22 1.04 -5.54
CA LEU A 81 3.15 1.89 -6.28
C LEU A 81 2.46 2.54 -7.48
N MET A 82 1.68 1.79 -8.25
CA MET A 82 0.89 2.33 -9.36
C MET A 82 -0.13 3.38 -8.88
N ALA A 83 -0.86 3.10 -7.79
CA ALA A 83 -1.80 4.05 -7.21
C ALA A 83 -1.12 5.34 -6.70
N ARG A 84 0.12 5.23 -6.22
CA ARG A 84 0.94 6.39 -5.82
C ARG A 84 1.49 7.16 -7.01
N GLU A 85 1.88 6.50 -8.09
CA GLU A 85 2.34 7.14 -9.32
C GLU A 85 1.21 7.90 -10.02
N GLU A 86 -0.01 7.35 -10.05
CA GLU A 86 -1.20 8.06 -10.55
C GLU A 86 -1.60 9.25 -9.66
N ALA A 87 -1.44 9.12 -8.34
CA ALA A 87 -1.72 10.19 -7.39
C ALA A 87 -0.60 11.23 -7.26
N ALA A 88 0.58 10.97 -7.84
CA ALA A 88 1.69 11.90 -7.82
C ALA A 88 1.37 13.09 -8.76
N PRO A 89 1.40 14.34 -8.26
CA PRO A 89 1.25 15.49 -9.14
C PRO A 89 2.34 15.44 -10.23
N PRO A 90 1.99 15.74 -11.50
CA PRO A 90 2.94 15.64 -12.61
C PRO A 90 4.20 16.44 -12.27
N ALA A 91 5.37 15.80 -12.39
CA ALA A 91 6.68 16.35 -12.05
C ALA A 91 7.13 17.56 -12.90
N TYR A 92 6.20 18.23 -13.58
CA TYR A 92 6.40 19.43 -14.39
C TYR A 92 5.95 20.73 -13.70
N GLU A 93 5.63 20.71 -12.39
CA GLU A 93 5.63 21.96 -11.65
C GLU A 93 7.06 22.27 -11.19
N ASP A 94 7.73 23.16 -11.92
CA ASP A 94 8.95 23.86 -11.47
C ASP A 94 8.61 24.68 -10.21
N THR A 95 8.55 24.01 -9.05
CA THR A 95 8.37 24.65 -7.75
C THR A 95 9.67 25.25 -7.24
N THR A 96 10.61 25.62 -8.11
CA THR A 96 11.70 26.49 -7.67
C THR A 96 11.11 27.88 -7.40
N ARG A 97 10.83 28.16 -6.12
CA ARG A 97 10.68 29.54 -5.62
C ARG A 97 12.01 30.26 -5.80
N ARG A 98 12.35 30.62 -7.04
CA ARG A 98 13.49 31.48 -7.33
C ARG A 98 13.09 32.89 -6.89
N PRO A 99 13.89 33.55 -6.03
CA PRO A 99 13.62 34.94 -5.69
C PRO A 99 13.58 35.76 -6.97
N LYS A 100 12.53 36.59 -7.12
CA LYS A 100 12.36 37.42 -8.31
C LYS A 100 13.61 38.28 -8.53
N PRO A 101 14.11 38.41 -9.76
CA PRO A 101 15.31 39.19 -10.03
C PRO A 101 15.10 40.66 -9.64
N ARG A 102 16.18 41.33 -9.23
CA ARG A 102 16.19 42.71 -8.74
C ARG A 102 15.59 43.73 -9.72
N SER A 103 15.56 43.40 -11.02
CA SER A 103 14.87 44.16 -12.08
C SER A 103 13.35 44.23 -11.88
N TYR A 104 12.72 43.17 -11.38
CA TYR A 104 11.28 43.10 -11.11
C TYR A 104 10.84 44.18 -10.11
N TYR A 105 11.58 44.32 -9.00
CA TYR A 105 11.28 45.32 -7.97
C TYR A 105 11.55 46.75 -8.45
N LYS A 106 12.58 46.96 -9.28
CA LYS A 106 12.83 48.27 -9.90
C LYS A 106 11.69 48.69 -10.82
N ALA A 107 11.20 47.77 -11.66
CA ALA A 107 10.07 48.02 -12.55
C ALA A 107 8.78 48.32 -11.77
N ARG A 108 8.54 47.62 -10.66
CA ARG A 108 7.36 47.87 -9.82
C ARG A 108 7.40 49.25 -9.18
N LYS A 109 8.55 49.63 -8.61
CA LYS A 109 8.75 50.96 -8.00
C LYS A 109 8.65 52.09 -9.02
N ALA A 110 9.07 51.85 -10.27
CA ALA A 110 8.92 52.82 -11.35
C ALA A 110 7.47 52.99 -11.81
N LYS A 111 6.66 51.93 -11.77
CA LYS A 111 5.22 52.00 -12.05
C LYS A 111 4.47 52.73 -10.93
N GLU A 112 4.76 52.41 -9.66
CA GLU A 112 4.17 53.08 -8.49
C GLU A 112 4.45 54.59 -8.48
N LYS A 113 5.65 55.01 -8.92
CA LYS A 113 6.01 56.44 -9.04
C LYS A 113 5.35 57.18 -10.20
N LYS A 114 4.84 56.48 -11.21
CA LYS A 114 4.12 57.09 -12.35
C LYS A 114 2.61 57.18 -12.12
N SER A 115 2.11 56.47 -11.11
CA SER A 115 0.70 56.48 -10.70
C SER A 115 0.44 57.40 -9.49
N SER A 116 1.36 58.29 -9.18
CA SER A 116 1.24 59.36 -8.17
C SER A 116 1.53 60.71 -8.80
#